data_AF-A0A378IEA3-F1
#
_entry.id   AF-A0A378IEA3-F1
#
_cell.length_a   1.000
_cell.length_b   1.000
_cell.length_c   1.000
_cell.angle_alpha   90.00
_cell.angle_beta   90.00
_cell.angle_gamma   90.00
#
_symmetry.space_group_name_H-M   'P 1'
#
loop_
_entity.id
_entity.type
_entity.pdbx_description
1 polymer ?
#
loop_
_entity_poly.entity_id
_entity_poly.type
_entity_poly.pdbx_seq_one_letter_code
_entity_poly.pdbx_strand_id
1 'polypeptide(L)' 'MKLIPMCLCLSLNCLSLLAYASDEEFDMDICIQETVRDCQDSVCMRGSPADCIEQCKKDAEEKCAELSKQSL' A
#
# COMPACT_ATOMS: atom_id res chain seq x y z
N MET A 1 -28.79 10.02 1.15
CA MET A 1 -29.05 11.15 2.06
C MET A 1 -28.17 12.33 1.64
N LYS A 2 -28.70 13.55 1.56
CA LYS A 2 -27.97 14.75 1.13
C LYS A 2 -27.02 15.20 2.25
N LEU A 3 -25.70 15.24 2.00
CA LEU A 3 -24.72 15.74 2.96
C LEU A 3 -24.41 17.22 2.69
N ILE A 4 -24.64 18.04 3.71
CA ILE A 4 -24.30 19.47 3.75
C ILE A 4 -22.85 19.56 4.25
N PRO A 5 -21.92 20.17 3.48
CA PRO A 5 -20.56 20.37 3.97
C PRO A 5 -20.54 21.56 4.93
N MET A 6 -20.42 21.29 6.24
CA MET A 6 -20.02 22.32 7.20
C MET A 6 -18.52 22.55 7.07
N CYS A 7 -18.16 23.71 6.52
CA CYS A 7 -16.79 24.15 6.35
C CYS A 7 -16.33 24.89 7.62
N LEU A 8 -15.56 24.22 8.48
CA LEU A 8 -14.88 24.85 9.62
C LEU A 8 -13.54 25.39 9.14
N CYS A 9 -13.56 26.61 8.62
CA CYS A 9 -12.39 27.36 8.17
C CYS A 9 -11.63 27.97 9.36
N LEU A 10 -10.75 27.20 10.01
CA LEU A 10 -9.73 27.78 10.88
C LEU A 10 -8.38 27.73 10.17
N SER A 11 -7.97 28.92 9.70
CA SER A 11 -6.63 29.30 9.22
C SER A 11 -6.05 28.50 8.05
N LEU A 12 -6.23 29.07 6.84
CA LEU A 12 -5.41 29.05 5.60
C LEU A 12 -4.70 27.78 5.08
N ASN A 13 -4.73 26.65 5.78
CA ASN A 13 -4.28 25.35 5.28
C ASN A 13 -5.46 24.39 5.39
N CYS A 14 -6.29 24.35 4.34
CA CYS A 14 -7.23 23.25 4.12
C CYS A 14 -6.43 21.98 3.83
N LEU A 15 -5.87 21.37 4.87
CA LEU A 15 -5.54 19.95 4.83
C LEU A 15 -6.88 19.23 4.87
N SER A 16 -7.40 18.93 3.68
CA SER A 16 -8.45 17.94 3.49
C SER A 16 -7.94 16.61 4.03
N LEU A 17 -8.02 16.39 5.35
CA LEU A 17 -7.96 15.05 5.91
C LEU A 17 -9.24 14.36 5.48
N LEU A 18 -9.23 13.86 4.25
CA LEU A 18 -10.07 12.77 3.85
C LEU A 18 -9.53 11.58 4.62
N ALA A 19 -10.01 11.42 5.85
CA ALA A 19 -9.86 10.19 6.61
C ALA A 19 -10.75 9.15 5.91
N TYR A 20 -10.20 8.49 4.90
CA TYR A 20 -10.80 7.30 4.33
C TYR A 20 -10.58 6.17 5.35
N ALA A 21 -11.50 6.04 6.29
CA ALA A 21 -11.66 4.77 7.00
C ALA A 21 -12.35 3.82 6.03
N SER A 22 -11.55 3.24 5.14
CA SER A 22 -11.94 2.12 4.30
C SER A 22 -11.72 0.88 5.16
N ASP A 23 -12.78 0.10 5.41
CA ASP A 23 -12.64 -1.31 5.76
C ASP A 23 -11.97 -1.96 4.54
N GLU A 24 -10.64 -1.96 4.49
CA GLU A 24 -9.87 -2.48 3.36
C GLU A 24 -9.93 -4.01 3.41
N GLU A 25 -10.88 -4.59 2.66
CA GLU A 25 -10.79 -5.98 2.22
C GLU A 25 -9.38 -6.19 1.67
N PHE A 26 -8.67 -7.20 2.19
CA PHE A 26 -7.28 -7.43 1.84
C PHE A 26 -7.14 -7.65 0.33
N ASP A 27 -6.58 -6.66 -0.37
CA ASP A 27 -6.33 -6.72 -1.81
C ASP A 27 -4.95 -7.35 -2.06
N MET A 28 -5.01 -8.54 -2.63
CA MET A 28 -3.84 -9.37 -2.94
C MET A 28 -2.87 -8.67 -3.91
N ASP A 29 -3.40 -8.00 -4.93
CA ASP A 29 -2.60 -7.38 -5.97
C ASP A 29 -1.92 -6.12 -5.46
N ILE A 30 -2.61 -5.34 -4.62
CA ILE A 30 -2.03 -4.16 -3.96
C ILE A 30 -0.89 -4.60 -3.03
N CYS A 31 -1.11 -5.63 -2.21
CA CYS A 31 -0.08 -6.15 -1.32
C CYS A 31 1.19 -6.55 -2.07
N ILE A 32 1.04 -7.29 -3.18
CA ILE A 32 2.19 -7.74 -3.99
C ILE A 32 2.89 -6.53 -4.59
N GLN A 33 2.17 -5.57 -5.18
CA GLN A 33 2.77 -4.41 -5.82
C GLN A 33 3.55 -3.53 -4.84
N GLU A 34 2.98 -3.25 -3.67
CA GLU A 34 3.67 -2.46 -2.65
C GLU A 34 4.87 -3.20 -2.07
N THR A 35 4.73 -4.49 -1.77
CA THR A 35 5.84 -5.30 -1.23
C THR A 35 7.00 -5.42 -2.23
N VAL A 36 6.71 -5.59 -3.53
CA VAL A 36 7.75 -5.60 -4.57
C VAL A 36 8.46 -4.26 -4.66
N ARG A 37 7.71 -3.15 -4.63
CA ARG A 37 8.29 -1.81 -4.67
C ARG A 37 9.21 -1.57 -3.47
N ASP A 38 8.74 -1.88 -2.27
CA ASP A 38 9.53 -1.74 -1.04
C ASP A 38 10.80 -2.59 -1.07
N CYS A 39 10.70 -3.83 -1.57
CA CYS A 39 11.85 -4.71 -1.73
C CYS A 39 12.85 -4.16 -2.75
N GLN A 40 12.38 -3.63 -3.89
CA GLN A 40 13.23 -3.02 -4.89
C GLN A 40 13.97 -1.80 -4.34
N ASP A 41 13.26 -0.92 -3.63
CA ASP A 41 13.82 0.32 -3.10
C ASP A 41 14.81 0.08 -1.95
N SER A 42 14.62 -0.99 -1.18
CA SER A 42 15.47 -1.33 -0.03
C SER A 42 16.64 -2.26 -0.36
N VAL A 43 16.45 -3.21 -1.29
CA VAL A 43 17.41 -4.29 -1.55
C VAL A 43 18.00 -4.21 -2.95
N CYS A 44 17.18 -3.93 -3.98
CA CYS A 44 17.63 -3.92 -5.37
C CYS A 44 18.25 -2.56 -5.77
N MET A 45 19.40 -2.23 -5.19
CA MET A 45 20.17 -1.04 -5.58
C MET A 45 20.71 -1.14 -7.02
N ARG A 46 21.15 -0.01 -7.59
CA ARG A 46 21.83 0.01 -8.90
C ARG A 46 23.08 -0.88 -8.86
N GLY A 47 23.05 -1.96 -9.65
CA GLY A 47 24.12 -2.97 -9.69
C GLY A 47 23.72 -4.31 -9.08
N SER A 48 22.51 -4.41 -8.51
CA SER A 48 21.97 -5.68 -8.05
C SER A 48 21.81 -6.68 -9.20
N PRO A 49 21.93 -7.98 -8.92
CA PRO A 49 21.72 -9.04 -9.89
C PRO A 49 20.36 -8.91 -10.59
N ALA A 50 20.27 -9.33 -11.86
CA ALA A 50 19.03 -9.25 -12.65
C ALA A 50 17.86 -10.03 -12.02
N ASP A 51 18.17 -11.04 -11.20
CA ASP A 51 17.23 -11.86 -10.45
C ASP A 51 16.73 -11.20 -9.16
N CYS A 52 17.29 -10.06 -8.73
CA CYS A 52 16.84 -9.36 -7.52
C CYS A 52 15.35 -8.99 -7.61
N ILE A 53 14.90 -8.52 -8.78
CA ILE A 53 13.49 -8.18 -9.01
C ILE A 53 12.61 -9.43 -8.99
N GLU A 54 13.07 -10.55 -9.57
CA GLU A 54 12.30 -11.80 -9.55
C GLU A 54 12.19 -12.39 -8.14
N GLN A 55 13.25 -12.30 -7.34
CA GLN A 55 13.23 -12.71 -5.93
C GLN A 55 12.27 -11.84 -5.13
N CYS A 56 12.32 -10.51 -5.26
CA CYS A 56 11.35 -9.61 -4.63
C CYS A 56 9.91 -9.97 -4.99
N LYS A 57 9.66 -10.38 -6.24
CA LYS A 57 8.32 -10.80 -6.66
C LYS A 57 7.87 -12.08 -5.99
N LYS A 58 8.72 -13.11 -5.93
CA LYS A 58 8.42 -14.36 -5.21
C LYS A 58 8.17 -14.13 -3.73
N ASP A 59 9.03 -13.36 -3.08
CA ASP A 59 8.92 -13.09 -1.65
C ASP A 59 7.64 -12.29 -1.34
N ALA A 60 7.25 -11.37 -2.22
CA ALA A 60 6.00 -10.64 -2.12
C ALA A 60 4.77 -11.55 -2.29
N GLU A 61 4.77 -12.44 -3.28
CA GLU A 61 3.69 -13.42 -3.50
C GLU A 61 3.51 -14.33 -2.27
N GLU A 62 4.60 -14.87 -1.71
CA GLU A 62 4.56 -15.72 -0.52
C GLU A 62 4.08 -14.95 0.73
N LYS A 63 4.67 -13.77 0.99
CA LYS A 63 4.31 -12.95 2.16
C LYS A 63 2.85 -12.54 2.13
N CYS A 64 2.38 -12.06 0.99
CA CYS A 64 1.00 -11.62 0.86
C CYS A 64 0.04 -12.81 0.95
N ALA A 65 0.39 -13.99 0.41
CA ALA A 65 -0.44 -15.19 0.54
C ALA A 65 -0.57 -15.68 1.99
N GLU A 66 0.45 -15.46 2.83
CA GLU A 66 0.35 -15.73 4.27
C GLU A 66 -0.52 -14.69 4.99
N LEU A 67 -0.42 -13.40 4.62
CA LEU A 67 -1.29 -12.35 5.16
C LEU A 67 -2.77 -12.59 4.81
N SER A 68 -3.05 -13.01 3.56
CA SER A 68 -4.40 -13.30 3.10
C SER A 68 -5.08 -14.41 3.92
N LYS A 69 -4.30 -15.37 4.44
CA LYS A 69 -4.79 -16.45 5.31
C LYS A 69 -5.05 -15.99 6.75
N GLN A 70 -4.41 -14.91 7.19
CA GLN A 70 -4.57 -14.34 8.54
C GLN A 70 -5.69 -13.30 8.61
N SER A 71 -6.12 -12.77 7.46
CA SER A 71 -7.23 -11.84 7.32
C SER A 71 -8.61 -12.52 7.18
N LEU A 72 -8.65 -13.85 7.12
CA LEU A 72 -9.85 -14.71 7.07
C LEU A 72 -10.18 -15.28 8.45
#